data_AF-A0A931DZI7-F1
#
_entry.id   AF-A0A931DZI7-F1
#
_cell.length_a   1.000
_cell.length_b   1.000
_cell.length_c   1.000
_cell.angle_alpha   90.00
_cell.angle_beta   90.00
_cell.angle_gamma   90.00
#
_symmetry.space_group_name_H-M   'P 1'
#
loop_
_entity.id
_entity.type
_entity.pdbx_description
1 polymer ?
#
loop_
_entity_poly.entity_id
_entity_poly.type
_entity_poly.pdbx_seq_one_letter_code
_entity_poly.pdbx_strand_id
1 'polypeptide(L)'
;MTSNDRPSTVAGAIDDTMDDTLGDTIVDLLGDQKAESSICPSEVARRIRPAQPEESKGAEGWRDLMAPIRAVAFGLARDGVVKITQGDATVDPNHDPEELSGPIRIRRGPNWS
;
A
#
# COMPACT_ATOMS: atom_id res chain seq x y z
N MET A 1 33.79 2.37 -15.65
CA MET A 1 33.80 3.10 -16.94
C MET A 1 32.83 2.35 -17.83
N THR A 2 31.64 2.79 -18.22
CA THR A 2 30.87 4.06 -18.26
C THR A 2 29.43 3.56 -18.47
N SER A 3 28.43 3.92 -17.70
CA SER A 3 27.46 5.00 -17.97
C SER A 3 26.14 4.47 -17.40
N ASN A 4 25.54 5.12 -16.41
CA ASN A 4 24.62 6.25 -16.55
C ASN A 4 23.17 5.76 -16.43
N ASP A 5 22.70 5.61 -15.20
CA ASP A 5 21.28 5.74 -14.88
C ASP A 5 21.15 6.91 -13.90
N ARG A 6 20.96 8.09 -14.47
CA ARG A 6 20.38 9.22 -13.73
C ARG A 6 18.88 8.92 -13.64
N PRO A 7 18.24 8.99 -12.46
CA PRO A 7 16.79 8.92 -12.42
C PRO A 7 16.20 10.14 -13.15
N SER A 8 15.33 9.88 -14.13
CA SER A 8 14.49 10.88 -14.79
C SER A 8 13.65 11.60 -13.72
N THR A 9 13.98 12.86 -13.44
CA THR A 9 13.38 13.69 -12.38
C THR A 9 11.85 13.81 -12.46
N VAL A 10 11.25 13.63 -13.64
CA VAL A 10 9.79 13.66 -13.80
C VAL A 10 9.13 12.33 -13.45
N ALA A 11 9.75 11.20 -13.79
CA ALA A 11 9.21 9.87 -13.49
C ALA A 11 9.27 9.55 -11.99
N GLY A 12 10.32 10.00 -11.29
CA GLY A 12 10.40 9.89 -9.84
C GLY A 12 9.35 10.76 -9.11
N ALA A 13 9.17 12.01 -9.54
CA ALA A 13 8.19 12.90 -8.90
C ALA A 13 6.72 12.44 -9.08
N ILE A 14 6.38 11.82 -10.21
CA ILE A 14 5.03 11.23 -10.39
C ILE A 14 4.84 9.98 -9.53
N ASP A 15 5.90 9.22 -9.31
CA ASP A 15 5.90 8.02 -8.46
C ASP A 15 5.76 8.43 -6.99
N ASP A 16 6.55 9.41 -6.54
CA ASP A 16 6.45 10.00 -5.20
C ASP A 16 5.02 10.54 -4.93
N THR A 17 4.43 11.25 -5.89
CA THR A 17 3.05 11.77 -5.75
C THR A 17 2.01 10.65 -5.65
N MET A 18 2.23 9.55 -6.38
CA MET A 18 1.37 8.37 -6.29
C MET A 18 1.54 7.68 -4.94
N ASP A 19 2.77 7.50 -4.47
CA ASP A 19 3.08 6.93 -3.16
C ASP A 19 2.46 7.74 -2.02
N ASP A 20 2.54 9.07 -2.08
CA ASP A 20 1.85 9.98 -1.15
C ASP A 20 0.33 9.74 -1.17
N THR A 21 -0.28 9.65 -2.36
CA THR A 21 -1.72 9.38 -2.51
C THR A 21 -2.12 8.02 -1.93
N LEU A 22 -1.30 6.98 -2.15
CA LEU A 22 -1.52 5.66 -1.58
C LEU A 22 -1.42 5.69 -0.05
N GLY A 23 -0.42 6.39 0.48
CA GLY A 23 -0.17 6.54 1.90
C GLY A 23 -1.30 7.27 2.62
N ASP A 24 -1.71 8.42 2.07
CA ASP A 24 -2.84 9.20 2.57
C ASP A 24 -4.13 8.37 2.58
N THR A 25 -4.39 7.62 1.50
CA THR A 25 -5.57 6.76 1.43
C THR A 25 -5.56 5.66 2.49
N ILE A 26 -4.40 5.06 2.79
CA ILE A 26 -4.24 4.07 3.86
C ILE A 26 -4.57 4.70 5.21
N VAL A 27 -4.02 5.89 5.49
CA VAL A 27 -4.22 6.61 6.74
C VAL A 27 -5.70 7.02 6.90
N ASP A 28 -6.31 7.60 5.87
CA ASP A 28 -7.72 7.99 5.88
C ASP A 28 -8.65 6.81 6.19
N LEU A 29 -8.49 5.70 5.46
CA LEU A 29 -9.32 4.51 5.65
C LEU A 29 -9.17 3.89 7.03
N LEU A 30 -7.98 3.96 7.63
CA LEU A 30 -7.76 3.52 9.01
C LEU A 30 -8.30 4.54 10.02
N GLY A 31 -8.23 5.83 9.73
CA GLY A 31 -8.75 6.93 10.54
C GLY A 31 -10.27 6.91 10.70
N ASP A 32 -10.98 6.57 9.61
CA ASP A 32 -12.44 6.46 9.56
C ASP A 32 -13.01 5.28 10.38
N GLN A 33 -12.15 4.35 10.81
CA GLN A 33 -12.56 3.13 11.52
C GLN A 33 -12.26 3.17 13.01
N LYS A 34 -12.68 2.12 13.74
CA LYS A 34 -12.29 1.93 15.13
C LYS A 34 -10.79 1.61 15.22
N ALA A 35 -10.17 1.94 16.36
CA ALA A 35 -8.73 1.77 16.54
C ALA A 35 -8.25 0.31 16.38
N GLU A 36 -9.10 -0.68 16.70
CA GLU A 36 -8.76 -2.11 16.56
C GLU A 36 -9.04 -2.68 15.16
N SER A 37 -9.68 -1.90 14.27
CA SER A 37 -10.00 -2.33 12.92
C SER A 37 -8.75 -2.51 12.07
N SER A 38 -8.96 -3.18 10.94
CA SER A 38 -7.93 -3.37 9.92
C SER A 38 -8.52 -3.12 8.55
N ILE A 39 -7.66 -2.85 7.57
CA ILE A 39 -7.99 -2.86 6.14
C ILE A 39 -7.11 -3.86 5.39
N CYS A 40 -7.45 -4.22 4.16
CA CYS A 40 -6.55 -4.92 3.24
C CYS A 40 -6.19 -4.05 2.02
N PRO A 41 -5.12 -4.41 1.28
CA PRO A 41 -4.71 -3.66 0.09
C PRO A 41 -5.81 -3.47 -0.96
N SER A 42 -6.70 -4.46 -1.14
CA SER A 42 -7.81 -4.32 -2.11
C SER A 42 -8.85 -3.28 -1.72
N GLU A 43 -9.02 -2.98 -0.43
CA GLU A 43 -9.91 -1.89 0.02
C GLU A 43 -9.33 -0.54 -0.38
N VAL A 44 -8.02 -0.35 -0.17
CA VAL A 44 -7.27 0.84 -0.60
C VAL A 44 -7.34 1.01 -2.13
N ALA A 45 -7.02 -0.03 -2.89
CA ALA A 45 -7.03 0.06 -4.35
C ALA A 45 -8.40 0.42 -4.92
N ARG A 46 -9.47 -0.16 -4.37
CA ARG A 46 -10.85 0.13 -4.81
C ARG A 46 -11.29 1.54 -4.45
N ARG A 47 -10.76 2.11 -3.37
CA ARG A 47 -11.02 3.51 -2.98
C ARG A 47 -10.40 4.48 -3.99
N ILE A 48 -9.21 4.17 -4.48
CA ILE A 48 -8.48 5.00 -5.46
C ILE A 48 -9.02 4.81 -6.87
N ARG A 49 -9.21 3.56 -7.25
CA ARG A 49 -9.64 3.17 -8.59
C ARG A 49 -10.78 2.15 -8.47
N PRO A 50 -12.03 2.61 -8.40
CA PRO A 50 -13.19 1.72 -8.41
C PRO A 50 -13.22 0.87 -9.69
N ALA A 51 -13.77 -0.34 -9.60
CA ALA A 51 -14.03 -1.16 -10.80
C ALA A 51 -15.01 -0.42 -11.73
N GLN A 52 -14.75 -0.46 -13.03
CA GLN A 52 -15.63 0.16 -14.02
C GLN A 52 -16.67 -0.86 -14.53
N PRO A 53 -17.88 -0.42 -14.93
CA PRO A 53 -18.95 -1.32 -15.37
C PRO A 53 -18.57 -2.21 -16.55
N GLU A 54 -17.69 -1.75 -17.43
CA GLU A 54 -17.22 -2.47 -18.62
C GLU A 54 -16.12 -3.50 -18.34
N GLU A 55 -15.55 -3.51 -17.14
CA GLU A 55 -14.44 -4.41 -16.83
C GLU A 55 -14.91 -5.82 -16.52
N SER A 56 -14.12 -6.78 -16.99
CA SER A 56 -14.32 -8.17 -16.62
C SER A 56 -13.89 -8.42 -15.18
N LYS A 57 -14.70 -9.21 -14.46
CA LYS A 57 -14.36 -9.68 -13.12
C LYS A 57 -13.01 -10.41 -13.15
N GLY A 58 -12.08 -9.99 -12.30
CA GLY A 58 -10.72 -10.54 -12.24
C GLY A 58 -9.69 -9.80 -13.09
N ALA A 59 -10.11 -8.87 -13.94
CA ALA A 59 -9.26 -8.03 -14.78
C ALA A 59 -9.53 -6.54 -14.53
N GLU A 60 -10.04 -6.19 -13.35
CA GLU A 60 -10.30 -4.81 -12.98
C GLU A 60 -8.98 -4.08 -12.71
N GLY A 61 -8.83 -2.85 -13.23
CA GLY A 61 -7.57 -2.10 -13.13
C GLY A 61 -7.12 -1.76 -11.70
N TRP A 62 -7.96 -1.97 -10.67
CA TRP A 62 -7.53 -1.79 -9.27
C TRP A 62 -6.51 -2.85 -8.84
N ARG A 63 -6.48 -3.99 -9.52
CA ARG A 63 -5.55 -5.08 -9.21
C ARG A 63 -4.09 -4.69 -9.46
N ASP A 64 -3.86 -3.79 -10.42
CA ASP A 64 -2.53 -3.28 -10.76
C ASP A 64 -1.94 -2.43 -9.63
N LEU A 65 -2.78 -1.90 -8.74
CA LEU A 65 -2.34 -1.13 -7.56
C LEU A 65 -1.88 -2.01 -6.39
N MET A 66 -2.00 -3.35 -6.48
CA MET A 66 -1.70 -4.22 -5.34
C MET A 66 -0.22 -4.20 -4.93
N ALA A 67 0.70 -4.26 -5.90
CA ALA A 67 2.12 -4.18 -5.61
C ALA A 67 2.51 -2.82 -4.99
N PRO A 68 2.17 -1.66 -5.58
CA PRO A 68 2.57 -0.37 -5.01
C PRO A 68 1.92 -0.10 -3.65
N ILE A 69 0.65 -0.49 -3.43
CA ILE A 69 0.02 -0.35 -2.11
C ILE A 69 0.76 -1.16 -1.04
N ARG A 70 1.26 -2.36 -1.37
CA ARG A 70 2.05 -3.15 -0.43
C ARG A 70 3.38 -2.46 -0.15
N ALA A 71 4.06 -1.94 -1.16
CA ALA A 71 5.31 -1.20 -0.96
C ALA A 71 5.13 0.00 -0.02
N VAL A 72 4.11 0.85 -0.27
CA VAL A 72 3.80 2.00 0.57
C VAL A 72 3.38 1.59 1.98
N ALA A 73 2.54 0.57 2.13
CA ALA A 73 2.14 0.08 3.45
C ALA A 73 3.36 -0.41 4.27
N PHE A 74 4.33 -1.08 3.64
CA PHE A 74 5.57 -1.50 4.29
C PHE A 74 6.47 -0.30 4.63
N GLY A 75 6.50 0.73 3.78
CA GLY A 75 7.10 2.04 4.11
C GLY A 75 6.54 2.61 5.41
N LEU A 76 5.22 2.80 5.46
CA LEU A 76 4.52 3.28 6.66
C LEU A 76 4.73 2.38 7.88
N ALA A 77 4.89 1.07 7.68
CA ALA A 77 5.14 0.12 8.76
C ALA A 77 6.55 0.28 9.34
N ARG A 78 7.55 0.58 8.50
CA ARG A 78 8.92 0.88 8.95
C ARG A 78 8.96 2.17 9.78
N ASP A 79 8.14 3.15 9.40
CA ASP A 79 7.98 4.40 10.14
C ASP A 79 7.09 4.26 11.39
N GLY A 80 6.53 3.07 11.63
CA GLY A 80 5.66 2.77 12.76
C GLY A 80 4.28 3.42 12.68
N VAL A 81 3.93 4.07 11.57
CA VAL A 81 2.60 4.67 11.35
C VAL A 81 1.56 3.57 11.30
N VAL A 82 1.84 2.47 10.59
CA VAL A 82 0.98 1.28 10.54
C VAL A 82 1.71 0.05 11.07
N LYS A 83 0.97 -1.03 11.27
CA LYS A 83 1.51 -2.39 11.42
C LYS A 83 0.80 -3.34 10.47
N ILE A 84 1.53 -4.33 9.98
CA ILE A 84 1.02 -5.31 9.01
C ILE A 84 0.91 -6.66 9.68
N THR A 85 -0.21 -7.35 9.47
CA THR A 85 -0.42 -8.72 9.96
C THR A 85 -0.82 -9.65 8.83
N GLN A 86 -0.35 -10.90 8.89
CA GLN A 86 -0.83 -11.99 8.06
C GLN A 86 -1.43 -13.07 8.98
N GLY A 87 -2.75 -13.26 8.88
CA GLY A 87 -3.50 -13.93 9.94
C GLY A 87 -3.33 -13.16 11.26
N ASP A 88 -2.96 -13.88 12.31
CA ASP A 88 -2.70 -13.31 13.65
C ASP A 88 -1.24 -12.87 13.86
N ALA A 89 -0.35 -13.21 12.92
CA ALA A 89 1.07 -12.88 13.04
C ALA A 89 1.37 -11.48 12.53
N THR A 90 2.18 -10.72 13.28
CA THR A 90 2.74 -9.45 12.79
C THR A 90 3.88 -9.75 11.82
N VAL A 91 3.87 -9.08 10.67
CA VAL A 91 4.92 -9.18 9.65
C VAL A 91 6.03 -8.19 9.96
N ASP A 92 7.29 -8.60 9.80
CA ASP A 92 8.45 -7.70 9.92
C ASP A 92 8.39 -6.61 8.82
N PRO A 93 8.38 -5.31 9.16
CA PRO A 93 8.37 -4.23 8.19
C PRO A 93 9.57 -4.20 7.23
N ASN A 94 10.67 -4.90 7.53
CA ASN A 94 11.84 -4.99 6.66
C ASN A 94 11.81 -6.19 5.70
N HIS A 95 10.78 -7.03 5.79
CA HIS A 95 10.59 -8.13 4.86
C HIS A 95 10.16 -7.61 3.48
N ASP A 96 10.56 -8.30 2.42
CA ASP A 96 10.17 -7.95 1.06
C ASP A 96 8.65 -8.12 0.89
N PRO A 97 7.90 -7.05 0.56
CA PRO A 97 6.46 -7.16 0.36
C PRO A 97 6.06 -8.11 -0.77
N GLU A 98 6.91 -8.37 -1.78
CA GLU A 98 6.60 -9.26 -2.90
C GLU A 98 6.73 -10.75 -2.54
N GLU A 99 7.54 -11.09 -1.53
CA GLU A 99 7.73 -12.48 -1.07
C GLU A 99 6.52 -13.01 -0.27
N LEU A 100 5.69 -12.12 0.29
CA LEU A 100 4.52 -12.53 1.05
C LEU A 100 3.43 -13.08 0.14
N SER A 101 3.09 -14.34 0.34
CA SER A 101 2.00 -14.99 -0.38
C SER A 101 0.68 -14.80 0.34
N GLY A 102 -0.33 -14.29 -0.36
CA GLY A 102 -1.71 -14.24 0.14
C GLY A 102 -2.09 -12.95 0.89
N PRO A 103 -3.25 -12.96 1.58
CA PRO A 103 -3.82 -11.75 2.17
C PRO A 103 -3.00 -11.21 3.33
N ILE A 104 -2.89 -9.88 3.39
CA ILE A 104 -2.37 -9.13 4.53
C ILE A 104 -3.43 -8.16 5.05
N ARG A 105 -3.30 -7.77 6.32
CA ARG A 105 -4.10 -6.73 6.97
C ARG A 105 -3.19 -5.60 7.43
N ILE A 106 -3.63 -4.37 7.24
CA ILE A 106 -2.97 -3.15 7.69
C ILE A 106 -3.78 -2.63 8.87
N ARG A 107 -3.10 -2.23 9.95
CA ARG A 107 -3.68 -1.73 11.20
C ARG A 107 -2.94 -0.49 11.65
N ARG A 108 -3.54 0.31 12.53
CA ARG A 108 -2.86 1.44 13.19
C ARG A 108 -1.61 0.95 13.93
N GLY A 109 -0.50 1.64 13.70
CA GLY A 109 0.81 1.34 14.24
C GLY A 109 1.06 2.04 15.58
N PRO A 110 2.24 1.79 16.19
CA PRO A 110 2.62 2.43 17.46
C PRO A 110 2.76 3.96 17.38
N ASN A 111 3.07 4.51 16.21
CA ASN A 111 3.21 5.95 15.97
C ASN A 111 1.95 6.59 15.37
N TRP A 112 0.80 5.91 15.47
CA TRP A 112 -0.47 6.47 15.02
C TRP A 112 -0.88 7.67 15.88
N SER A 113 -1.15 8.82 15.24
CA SER A 113 -1.63 10.05 15.89
C SER A 113 -2.98 10.49 15.35
#